data_AF-A0A7S3GNP2-F1
#
_entry.id   AF-A0A7S3GNP2-F1
#
_cell.length_a   1.000
_cell.length_b   1.000
_cell.length_c   1.000
_cell.angle_alpha   90.00
_cell.angle_beta   90.00
_cell.angle_gamma   90.00
#
_symmetry.space_group_name_H-M   'P 1'
#
loop_
_entity.id
_entity.type
_entity.pdbx_description
1 polymer ?
#
loop_
_entity_poly.entity_id
_entity_poly.type
_entity_poly.pdbx_seq_one_letter_code
_entity_poly.pdbx_strand_id
1 'polypeptide(L)'
;LIGIHCPQRKALSMFQESRTLKAREAQHSEGAAVVEGLTRKLRNHRVRAATIISYCENLDRNGDYLIHVADLLDILNHCMEKDTVSQREMTLLIRHMDPDDRIKKGLVSYRKFLDIFRDALTAPSDKYSTERWEDQKESRDTRWATQRGSVGEWLKKAACPSEVENFRKFIACLEEFERSSGMKCIHKEDGFVVP
;
A
#
# COMPACT_ATOMS: atom_id res chain seq x y z
N LEU A 1 54.15 -39.41 22.39
CA LEU A 1 52.68 -39.48 22.50
C LEU A 1 52.09 -38.97 21.18
N ILE A 2 51.75 -39.89 20.27
CA ILE A 2 51.21 -39.56 18.95
C ILE A 2 49.71 -39.29 19.13
N GLY A 3 49.29 -38.05 18.88
CA GLY A 3 47.90 -37.63 18.98
C GLY A 3 47.07 -38.29 17.89
N ILE A 4 46.19 -39.21 18.29
CA ILE A 4 45.19 -39.83 17.42
C ILE A 4 44.17 -38.74 17.05
N HIS A 5 44.35 -38.16 15.86
CA HIS A 5 43.44 -37.16 15.30
C HIS A 5 42.15 -37.86 14.88
N CYS A 6 41.12 -37.83 15.72
CA CYS A 6 39.85 -38.50 15.48
C CYS A 6 39.06 -37.79 14.35
N PRO A 7 38.78 -38.45 13.20
CA PRO A 7 38.06 -37.87 12.07
C PRO A 7 36.56 -37.61 12.33
N GLN A 8 36.00 -38.18 13.41
CA GLN A 8 34.56 -38.15 13.68
C GLN A 8 34.01 -36.76 14.05
N ARG A 9 34.85 -35.82 14.51
CA ARG A 9 34.40 -34.45 14.85
C ARG A 9 34.06 -33.60 13.61
N LYS A 10 34.73 -33.79 12.47
CA LYS A 10 34.44 -33.03 11.24
C LYS A 10 33.12 -33.46 10.59
N ALA A 11 32.81 -34.76 10.60
CA ALA A 11 31.57 -35.27 10.02
C ALA A 11 30.31 -34.82 10.78
N LEU A 12 30.38 -34.72 12.12
CA LEU A 12 29.29 -34.18 12.95
C LEU A 12 29.06 -32.68 12.71
N SER A 13 30.13 -31.89 12.55
CA SER A 13 30.06 -30.46 12.20
C SER A 13 29.35 -30.23 10.87
N MET A 14 29.73 -30.98 9.82
CA MET A 14 29.13 -30.85 8.48
C MET A 14 27.66 -31.30 8.44
N PHE A 15 27.28 -32.31 9.22
CA PHE A 15 25.88 -32.76 9.33
C PHE A 15 25.00 -31.75 10.08
N GLN A 16 25.53 -31.09 11.11
CA GLN A 16 24.84 -30.01 11.82
C GLN A 16 24.68 -28.78 10.91
N GLU A 17 25.73 -28.37 10.19
CA GLU A 17 25.67 -27.27 9.21
C GLU A 17 24.65 -27.54 8.09
N SER A 18 24.63 -28.75 7.53
CA SER A 18 23.67 -29.14 6.48
C SER A 18 22.22 -29.15 6.97
N ARG A 19 21.97 -29.48 8.25
CA ARG A 19 20.63 -29.39 8.86
C ARG A 19 20.22 -27.94 9.11
N THR A 20 21.16 -27.08 9.54
CA THR A 20 20.88 -25.66 9.74
C THR A 20 20.60 -24.91 8.43
N LEU A 21 21.27 -25.28 7.33
CA LEU A 21 21.01 -24.73 6.01
C LEU A 21 19.62 -25.12 5.50
N LYS A 22 19.26 -26.41 5.56
CA LYS A 22 17.91 -26.88 5.18
C LYS A 22 16.80 -26.27 6.03
N ALA A 23 17.03 -26.07 7.33
CA ALA A 23 16.07 -25.41 8.21
C ALA A 23 15.89 -23.91 7.87
N ARG A 24 16.97 -23.23 7.45
CA ARG A 24 16.90 -21.83 6.98
C ARG A 24 16.18 -21.71 5.65
N GLU A 25 16.42 -22.61 4.71
CA GLU A 25 15.71 -22.65 3.42
C GLU A 25 14.20 -22.90 3.59
N ALA A 26 13.82 -23.85 4.46
CA ALA A 26 12.41 -24.12 4.75
C ALA A 26 11.70 -22.93 5.43
N GLN A 27 12.39 -22.24 6.34
CA GLN A 27 11.85 -21.04 6.99
C GLN A 27 11.70 -19.86 6.03
N HIS A 28 12.63 -19.72 5.07
CA HIS A 28 12.51 -18.72 4.01
C HIS A 28 11.31 -18.97 3.09
N SER A 29 11.06 -20.23 2.75
CA SER A 29 9.91 -20.64 1.93
C SER A 29 8.57 -20.38 2.61
N GLU A 30 8.43 -20.73 3.89
CA GLU A 30 7.19 -20.50 4.65
C GLU A 30 6.91 -19.00 4.85
N GLY A 31 7.95 -18.20 5.16
CA GLY A 31 7.82 -16.75 5.27
C GLY A 31 7.41 -16.08 3.95
N ALA A 32 7.98 -16.51 2.82
CA ALA A 32 7.62 -16.00 1.50
C ALA A 32 6.15 -16.29 1.15
N ALA A 33 5.64 -17.48 1.46
CA ALA A 33 4.23 -17.83 1.23
C ALA A 33 3.28 -16.94 2.04
N VAL A 34 3.65 -16.61 3.29
CA VAL A 34 2.87 -15.69 4.14
C VAL A 34 2.88 -14.27 3.58
N VAL A 35 4.04 -13.78 3.13
CA VAL A 35 4.16 -12.46 2.49
C VAL A 35 3.29 -12.40 1.23
N GLU A 36 3.29 -13.44 0.40
CA GLU A 36 2.44 -13.49 -0.79
C GLU A 36 0.94 -13.50 -0.43
N GLY A 37 0.56 -14.28 0.57
CA GLY A 37 -0.81 -14.34 1.08
C GLY A 37 -1.30 -12.98 1.59
N LEU A 38 -0.49 -12.30 2.40
CA LEU A 38 -0.77 -10.96 2.90
C LEU A 38 -0.80 -9.91 1.80
N THR A 39 0.12 -9.99 0.84
CA THR A 39 0.15 -9.12 -0.35
C THR A 39 -1.17 -9.22 -1.12
N ARG A 40 -1.68 -10.44 -1.32
CA ARG A 40 -2.95 -10.69 -2.00
C ARG A 40 -4.13 -10.10 -1.21
N LYS A 41 -4.15 -10.28 0.12
CA LYS A 41 -5.16 -9.70 1.01
C LYS A 41 -5.16 -8.16 0.90
N LEU A 42 -4.00 -7.54 1.07
CA LEU A 42 -3.84 -6.07 0.97
C LEU A 42 -4.33 -5.53 -0.38
N ARG A 43 -4.00 -6.21 -1.49
CA ARG A 43 -4.47 -5.84 -2.84
C ARG A 43 -5.98 -6.01 -3.01
N ASN A 44 -6.56 -7.10 -2.49
CA ASN A 44 -8.00 -7.36 -2.57
C ASN A 44 -8.81 -6.30 -1.83
N HIS A 45 -8.35 -5.87 -0.65
CA HIS A 45 -8.99 -4.82 0.15
C HIS A 45 -8.57 -3.40 -0.25
N ARG A 46 -7.74 -3.24 -1.29
CA ARG A 46 -7.27 -1.94 -1.82
C ARG A 46 -6.68 -1.02 -0.75
N VAL A 47 -5.97 -1.60 0.21
CA VAL A 47 -5.36 -0.83 1.30
C VAL A 47 -4.17 -0.04 0.74
N ARG A 48 -4.16 1.28 0.95
CA ARG A 48 -3.07 2.15 0.53
C ARG A 48 -1.96 2.19 1.58
N ALA A 49 -0.71 2.27 1.13
CA ALA A 49 0.46 2.44 2.01
C ALA A 49 0.27 3.60 3.00
N ALA A 50 -0.20 4.75 2.48
CA ALA A 50 -0.42 5.96 3.26
C ALA A 50 -1.39 5.77 4.44
N THR A 51 -2.39 4.90 4.29
CA THR A 51 -3.36 4.61 5.35
C THR A 51 -2.69 3.85 6.48
N ILE A 52 -1.95 2.78 6.17
CA ILE A 52 -1.22 2.00 7.18
C ILE A 52 -0.17 2.87 7.87
N ILE A 53 0.59 3.67 7.09
CA ILE A 53 1.59 4.61 7.63
C ILE A 53 0.96 5.55 8.64
N SER A 54 -0.15 6.20 8.29
CA SER A 54 -0.81 7.16 9.19
C SER A 54 -1.26 6.51 10.50
N TYR A 55 -1.77 5.28 10.46
CA TYR A 55 -2.11 4.56 11.70
C TYR A 55 -0.88 4.22 12.55
N CYS A 56 0.21 3.77 11.92
CA CYS A 56 1.46 3.48 12.63
C CYS A 56 2.05 4.75 13.27
N GLU A 57 2.10 5.87 12.54
CA GLU A 57 2.63 7.15 13.03
C GLU A 57 1.79 7.72 14.18
N ASN A 58 0.47 7.48 14.18
CA ASN A 58 -0.40 7.89 15.29
C ASN A 58 -0.13 7.11 16.59
N LEU A 59 0.38 5.87 16.50
CA LEU A 59 0.74 5.04 17.65
C LEU A 59 2.19 5.25 18.09
N ASP A 60 3.10 5.52 17.15
CA ASP A 60 4.51 5.81 17.39
C ASP A 60 4.71 7.26 17.89
N ARG A 61 4.44 7.48 19.18
CA ARG A 61 4.59 8.80 19.81
C ARG A 61 6.05 9.24 19.96
N ASN A 62 6.98 8.29 19.93
CA ASN A 62 8.41 8.49 20.10
C ASN A 62 9.14 8.73 18.77
N GLY A 63 8.50 8.43 17.64
CA GLY A 63 9.07 8.60 16.30
C GLY A 63 10.25 7.67 16.03
N ASP A 64 10.29 6.50 16.69
CA ASP A 64 11.40 5.54 16.52
C ASP A 64 11.11 4.46 15.46
N TYR A 65 9.96 4.56 14.82
CA TYR A 65 9.45 3.66 13.80
C TYR A 65 9.19 2.23 14.31
N LEU A 66 9.02 2.06 15.62
CA LEU A 66 8.71 0.78 16.27
C LEU A 66 7.31 0.82 16.89
N ILE A 67 6.52 -0.21 16.61
CA ILE A 67 5.19 -0.39 17.21
C ILE A 67 5.06 -1.81 17.77
N HIS A 68 4.10 -2.05 18.64
CA HIS A 68 3.84 -3.41 19.10
C HIS A 68 3.26 -4.27 17.97
N VAL A 69 3.59 -5.56 17.98
CA VAL A 69 3.07 -6.53 17.01
C VAL A 69 1.54 -6.65 17.11
N ALA A 70 0.99 -6.53 18.32
CA ALA A 70 -0.46 -6.50 18.54
C ALA A 70 -1.10 -5.29 17.87
N ASP A 71 -0.51 -4.10 18.01
CA ASP A 71 -1.00 -2.89 17.38
C ASP A 71 -0.96 -2.99 15.85
N LEU A 72 0.13 -3.53 15.29
CA LEU A 72 0.21 -3.74 13.84
C LEU A 72 -0.88 -4.70 13.35
N LEU A 73 -1.16 -5.77 14.10
CA LEU A 73 -2.24 -6.69 13.76
C LEU A 73 -3.60 -6.00 13.77
N ASP A 74 -3.87 -5.19 14.79
CA ASP A 74 -5.11 -4.45 14.91
C ASP A 74 -5.28 -3.44 13.78
N ILE A 75 -4.20 -2.74 13.37
CA ILE A 75 -4.20 -1.86 12.20
C ILE A 75 -4.53 -2.63 10.92
N LEU A 76 -3.90 -3.79 10.70
CA LEU A 76 -4.14 -4.59 9.50
C LEU A 76 -5.58 -5.12 9.43
N ASN A 77 -6.10 -5.62 10.54
CA ASN A 77 -7.49 -6.08 10.63
C ASN A 77 -8.50 -4.92 10.60
N HIS A 78 -8.11 -3.72 11.02
CA HIS A 78 -8.91 -2.54 10.80
C HIS A 78 -8.98 -2.16 9.31
N CYS A 79 -7.86 -2.27 8.59
CA CYS A 79 -7.79 -1.89 7.17
C CYS A 79 -8.37 -2.94 6.21
N MET A 80 -8.35 -4.23 6.56
CA MET A 80 -8.75 -5.35 5.69
C MET A 80 -10.00 -6.09 6.18
N GLU A 81 -10.82 -5.46 7.04
CA GLU A 81 -11.93 -6.09 7.76
C GLU A 81 -11.46 -7.06 8.87
N LYS A 82 -12.31 -7.20 9.88
CA LYS A 82 -11.97 -7.88 11.13
C LYS A 82 -11.63 -9.36 10.88
N ASP A 83 -10.58 -9.84 11.56
CA ASP A 83 -10.11 -11.24 11.54
C ASP A 83 -9.54 -11.74 10.20
N THR A 84 -9.22 -10.84 9.25
CA THR A 84 -8.60 -11.19 7.97
C THR A 84 -7.14 -11.67 8.12
N VAL A 85 -6.41 -11.13 9.10
CA VAL A 85 -5.04 -11.55 9.45
C VAL A 85 -5.05 -12.23 10.80
N SER A 86 -4.51 -13.45 10.85
CA SER A 86 -4.39 -14.22 12.08
C SER A 86 -3.09 -13.91 12.83
N GLN A 87 -3.11 -14.14 14.15
CA GLN A 87 -1.91 -14.08 15.00
C GLN A 87 -0.77 -14.99 14.49
N ARG A 88 -1.13 -16.16 13.91
CA ARG A 88 -0.16 -17.09 13.33
C ARG A 88 0.54 -16.51 12.11
N GLU A 89 -0.21 -15.91 11.19
CA GLU A 89 0.37 -15.23 10.01
C GLU A 89 1.26 -14.06 10.44
N MET A 90 0.82 -13.27 11.43
CA MET A 90 1.62 -12.19 11.99
C MET A 90 2.94 -12.70 12.58
N THR A 91 2.91 -13.78 13.37
CA THR A 91 4.11 -14.39 13.94
C THR A 91 5.10 -14.83 12.87
N LEU A 92 4.61 -15.46 11.79
CA LEU A 92 5.44 -15.88 10.66
C LEU A 92 6.02 -14.70 9.90
N LEU A 93 5.23 -13.63 9.73
CA LEU A 93 5.69 -12.40 9.11
C LEU A 93 6.81 -11.75 9.91
N ILE A 94 6.67 -11.59 11.23
CA ILE A 94 7.70 -11.00 12.09
C ILE A 94 9.00 -11.80 11.99
N ARG A 95 8.90 -13.13 12.03
CA ARG A 95 10.06 -14.02 11.88
C ARG A 95 10.75 -13.85 10.52
N HIS A 96 9.99 -13.57 9.47
CA HIS A 96 10.54 -13.28 8.14
C HIS A 96 11.20 -11.89 8.07
N MET A 97 10.61 -10.89 8.73
CA MET A 97 11.09 -9.50 8.79
C MET A 97 12.37 -9.32 9.62
N ASP A 98 12.51 -10.10 10.69
CA ASP A 98 13.64 -10.02 11.60
C ASP A 98 14.14 -11.43 11.96
N PRO A 99 14.88 -12.08 11.04
CA PRO A 99 15.33 -13.46 11.24
C PRO A 99 16.35 -13.61 12.38
N ASP A 100 16.99 -12.52 12.80
CA ASP A 100 17.98 -12.51 13.86
C ASP A 100 17.37 -12.32 15.27
N ASP A 101 16.03 -12.20 15.38
CA ASP A 101 15.28 -12.08 16.64
C ASP A 101 15.82 -10.97 17.57
N ARG A 102 16.43 -9.93 16.96
CA ARG A 102 17.12 -8.85 17.70
C ARG A 102 16.12 -7.82 18.18
N ILE A 103 14.97 -7.70 17.51
CA ILE A 103 13.91 -6.81 17.96
C ILE A 103 13.34 -7.36 19.27
N LYS A 104 13.32 -6.50 20.30
CA LYS A 104 12.76 -6.79 21.63
C LYS A 104 11.40 -7.48 21.46
N LYS A 105 11.22 -8.63 22.13
CA LYS A 105 10.01 -9.46 22.13
C LYS A 105 8.74 -8.61 22.05
N GLY A 106 8.11 -8.58 20.87
CA GLY A 106 6.81 -7.96 20.65
C GLY A 106 6.82 -6.54 20.05
N LEU A 107 7.97 -6.01 19.64
CA LEU A 107 8.05 -4.82 18.80
C LEU A 107 8.32 -5.20 17.33
N VAL A 108 7.95 -4.31 16.40
CA VAL A 108 8.23 -4.46 14.98
C VAL A 108 8.51 -3.10 14.35
N SER A 109 9.46 -3.05 13.42
CA SER A 109 9.68 -1.86 12.61
C SER A 109 8.69 -1.81 11.45
N TYR A 110 7.77 -0.83 11.47
CA TYR A 110 6.80 -0.68 10.39
C TYR A 110 7.44 -0.16 9.09
N ARG A 111 8.65 0.41 9.13
CA ARG A 111 9.44 0.71 7.92
C ARG A 111 9.82 -0.56 7.16
N LYS A 112 10.36 -1.56 7.87
CA LYS A 112 10.67 -2.88 7.27
C LYS A 112 9.42 -3.54 6.68
N PHE A 113 8.28 -3.39 7.36
CA PHE A 113 7.00 -3.90 6.86
C PHE A 113 6.66 -3.27 5.50
N LEU A 114 6.72 -1.94 5.43
CA LEU A 114 6.42 -1.20 4.20
C LEU A 114 7.38 -1.54 3.06
N ASP A 115 8.65 -1.80 3.36
CA ASP A 115 9.61 -2.20 2.34
C ASP A 115 9.28 -3.57 1.74
N ILE A 116 8.83 -4.53 2.55
CA ILE A 116 8.40 -5.86 2.07
C ILE A 116 7.14 -5.76 1.23
N PHE A 117 6.18 -4.94 1.66
CA PHE A 117 4.90 -4.78 0.98
C PHE A 117 4.88 -3.60 0.01
N ARG A 118 6.04 -3.04 -0.36
CA ARG A 118 6.12 -1.86 -1.22
C ARG A 118 5.31 -2.09 -2.49
N ASP A 119 5.61 -3.16 -3.22
CA ASP A 119 4.92 -3.51 -4.47
C ASP A 119 3.44 -3.88 -4.28
N ALA A 120 3.03 -4.27 -3.07
CA ALA A 120 1.64 -4.56 -2.76
C ALA A 120 0.84 -3.27 -2.52
N LEU A 121 1.47 -2.31 -1.84
CA LEU A 121 0.85 -1.10 -1.31
C LEU A 121 1.04 0.13 -2.20
N THR A 122 2.00 0.09 -3.14
CA THR A 122 2.25 1.12 -4.16
C THR A 122 1.80 0.70 -5.55
N ALA A 123 1.42 -0.57 -5.75
CA ALA A 123 0.85 -0.97 -7.03
C ALA A 123 -0.39 -0.12 -7.31
N PRO A 124 -0.43 0.62 -8.44
CA PRO A 124 -1.69 1.17 -8.90
C PRO A 124 -2.66 0.01 -9.06
N SER A 125 -3.91 0.24 -8.67
CA SER A 125 -4.99 -0.74 -8.82
C SER A 125 -5.24 -0.99 -10.31
N ASP A 126 -4.41 -1.81 -10.95
CA ASP A 126 -4.46 -2.12 -12.39
C ASP A 126 -5.57 -3.12 -12.73
N LYS A 127 -6.78 -2.84 -12.25
CA LYS A 127 -8.00 -3.37 -12.87
C LYS A 127 -8.97 -2.31 -13.36
N TYR A 128 -8.68 -1.02 -13.15
CA TYR A 128 -9.37 0.09 -13.82
C TYR A 128 -8.45 1.31 -13.97
N SER A 129 -7.38 1.21 -14.75
CA SER A 129 -6.74 2.39 -15.35
C SER A 129 -5.82 2.01 -16.52
N THR A 130 -6.35 1.25 -17.46
CA THR A 130 -5.71 1.09 -18.78
C THR A 130 -6.49 1.93 -19.79
N GLU A 131 -6.59 3.23 -19.56
CA GLU A 131 -6.66 4.19 -20.68
C GLU A 131 -5.26 4.76 -20.88
N ARG A 132 -4.42 3.90 -21.47
CA ARG A 132 -3.53 4.20 -22.58
C ARG A 132 -3.23 5.71 -22.75
N TRP A 133 -2.21 6.17 -22.04
CA TRP A 133 -1.76 7.58 -21.97
C TRP A 133 -0.90 8.03 -23.15
N GLU A 134 -1.16 7.53 -24.36
CA GLU A 134 -0.55 8.06 -25.59
C GLU A 134 -1.61 8.05 -26.70
N ASP A 135 -1.81 9.21 -27.34
CA ASP A 135 -2.65 9.46 -28.53
C ASP A 135 -4.16 9.74 -28.36
N GLN A 136 -4.56 10.64 -27.46
CA GLN A 136 -5.73 11.47 -27.75
C GLN A 136 -5.30 12.89 -28.07
N LYS A 137 -5.13 13.12 -29.38
CA LYS A 137 -5.18 14.44 -30.03
C LYS A 137 -6.09 15.37 -29.24
N GLU A 138 -5.55 16.53 -28.88
CA GLU A 138 -6.32 17.69 -28.44
C GLU A 138 -7.64 17.74 -29.19
N SER A 139 -8.73 17.34 -28.52
CA SER A 139 -10.06 17.50 -29.08
C SER A 139 -10.24 19.00 -29.30
N ARG A 140 -10.57 19.36 -30.55
CA ARG A 140 -10.54 20.71 -31.14
C ARG A 140 -11.48 21.74 -30.49
N ASP A 141 -11.97 21.49 -29.28
CA ASP A 141 -12.98 22.32 -28.61
C ASP A 141 -12.48 22.89 -27.27
N THR A 142 -11.27 23.43 -27.26
CA THR A 142 -10.71 24.15 -26.09
C THR A 142 -11.24 25.58 -25.94
N ARG A 143 -12.30 25.97 -26.66
CA ARG A 143 -12.89 27.33 -26.61
C ARG A 143 -13.43 27.70 -25.22
N TRP A 144 -13.94 26.73 -24.47
CA TRP A 144 -14.42 26.95 -23.09
C TRP A 144 -13.27 27.28 -22.12
N ALA A 145 -12.04 26.94 -22.47
CA ALA A 145 -10.85 27.09 -21.63
C ALA A 145 -9.89 28.18 -22.12
N THR A 146 -10.34 29.12 -22.95
CA THR A 146 -9.54 30.25 -23.45
C THR A 146 -10.05 31.62 -23.02
N GLN A 147 -11.21 31.72 -22.37
CA GLN A 147 -11.70 32.99 -21.86
C GLN A 147 -10.84 33.45 -20.66
N ARG A 148 -10.32 34.67 -20.73
CA ARG A 148 -9.47 35.24 -19.69
C ARG A 148 -10.27 35.41 -18.39
N GLY A 149 -9.76 34.88 -17.29
CA GLY A 149 -10.44 34.81 -15.99
C GLY A 149 -11.37 33.60 -15.81
N SER A 150 -11.46 32.69 -16.78
CA SER A 150 -12.28 31.49 -16.62
C SER A 150 -11.59 30.42 -15.78
N VAL A 151 -12.40 29.56 -15.16
CA VAL A 151 -11.88 28.36 -14.48
C VAL A 151 -11.07 27.49 -15.46
N GLY A 152 -11.46 27.42 -16.74
CA GLY A 152 -10.70 26.71 -17.76
C GLY A 152 -9.32 27.30 -18.05
N GLU A 153 -9.14 28.62 -17.93
CA GLU A 153 -7.82 29.25 -18.00
C GLU A 153 -6.98 28.92 -16.76
N TRP A 154 -7.57 29.00 -15.56
CA TRP A 154 -6.88 28.65 -14.30
C TRP A 154 -6.43 27.18 -14.29
N LEU A 155 -7.32 26.27 -14.73
CA LEU A 155 -7.02 24.84 -14.85
C LEU A 155 -5.86 24.53 -15.80
N LYS A 156 -5.64 25.38 -16.82
CA LYS A 156 -4.51 25.23 -17.75
C LYS A 156 -3.20 25.82 -17.21
N LYS A 157 -3.27 26.90 -16.41
CA LYS A 157 -2.09 27.69 -16.03
C LYS A 157 -1.54 27.41 -14.64
N ALA A 158 -2.41 27.06 -13.69
CA ALA A 158 -2.07 27.05 -12.27
C ALA A 158 -2.49 25.80 -11.52
N ALA A 159 -3.42 25.01 -12.07
CA ALA A 159 -3.91 23.81 -11.39
C ALA A 159 -2.94 22.63 -11.51
N CYS A 160 -2.82 21.85 -10.43
CA CYS A 160 -2.16 20.55 -10.48
C CYS A 160 -3.07 19.49 -11.12
N PRO A 161 -2.53 18.38 -11.65
CA PRO A 161 -3.31 17.38 -12.39
C PRO A 161 -4.51 16.82 -11.61
N SER A 162 -4.40 16.65 -10.30
CA SER A 162 -5.50 16.20 -9.44
C SER A 162 -6.64 17.20 -9.35
N GLU A 163 -6.37 18.50 -9.41
CA GLU A 163 -7.41 19.54 -9.41
C GLU A 163 -8.17 19.56 -10.75
N VAL A 164 -7.47 19.35 -11.86
CA VAL A 164 -8.11 19.21 -13.18
C VAL A 164 -9.02 17.99 -13.23
N GLU A 165 -8.58 16.86 -12.70
CA GLU A 165 -9.39 15.65 -12.64
C GLU A 165 -10.59 15.79 -11.70
N ASN A 166 -10.40 16.37 -10.52
CA ASN A 166 -11.50 16.65 -9.58
C ASN A 166 -12.53 17.59 -10.20
N PHE A 167 -12.10 18.61 -10.93
CA PHE A 167 -13.01 19.50 -11.64
C PHE A 167 -13.79 18.77 -12.74
N ARG A 168 -13.14 17.91 -13.54
CA ARG A 168 -13.84 17.10 -14.55
C ARG A 168 -14.86 16.16 -13.93
N LYS A 169 -14.50 15.48 -12.83
CA LYS A 169 -15.43 14.61 -12.08
C LYS A 169 -16.62 15.39 -11.57
N PHE A 170 -16.37 16.58 -11.02
CA PHE A 170 -17.42 17.47 -10.55
C PHE A 170 -18.40 17.86 -11.67
N ILE A 171 -17.91 18.29 -12.84
CA ILE A 171 -18.76 18.59 -13.99
C ILE A 171 -19.55 17.36 -14.45
N ALA A 172 -18.92 16.20 -14.55
CA ALA A 172 -19.60 14.97 -14.94
C ALA A 172 -20.72 14.58 -13.95
N CYS A 173 -20.51 14.78 -12.65
CA CYS A 173 -21.53 14.56 -11.63
C CYS A 173 -22.71 15.52 -11.78
N LEU A 174 -22.46 16.79 -12.13
CA LEU A 174 -23.53 17.75 -12.41
C LEU A 174 -24.34 17.34 -13.64
N GLU A 175 -23.69 16.95 -14.74
CA GLU A 175 -24.37 16.50 -15.94
C GLU A 175 -25.20 15.22 -15.70
N GLU A 176 -24.67 14.28 -14.93
CA GLU A 176 -25.39 13.06 -14.54
C GLU A 176 -26.58 13.37 -13.63
N PHE A 177 -26.43 14.32 -12.70
CA PHE A 177 -27.54 14.79 -11.88
C PHE A 177 -28.65 15.41 -12.75
N GLU A 178 -28.30 16.28 -13.71
CA GLU A 178 -29.30 16.89 -14.59
C GLU A 178 -30.02 15.85 -15.45
N ARG A 179 -29.27 14.84 -15.93
CA ARG A 179 -29.79 13.74 -16.74
C ARG A 179 -30.72 12.83 -15.96
N SER A 180 -30.37 12.48 -14.72
CA SER A 180 -31.11 11.52 -13.88
C SER A 180 -32.29 12.15 -13.17
N SER A 181 -32.17 13.39 -12.70
CA SER A 181 -33.24 14.10 -11.98
C SER A 181 -34.18 14.88 -12.91
N GLY A 182 -33.74 15.20 -14.13
CA GLY A 182 -34.46 16.12 -15.04
C GLY A 182 -34.44 17.59 -14.57
N MET A 183 -33.78 17.89 -13.45
CA MET A 183 -33.64 19.24 -12.91
C MET A 183 -32.36 19.89 -13.43
N LYS A 184 -32.42 21.18 -13.78
CA LYS A 184 -31.25 21.92 -14.28
C LYS A 184 -30.59 22.73 -13.18
N CYS A 185 -29.27 22.85 -13.23
CA CYS A 185 -28.52 23.79 -12.40
C CYS A 185 -28.96 25.23 -12.72
N ILE A 186 -29.26 26.00 -11.68
CA ILE A 186 -29.77 27.36 -11.81
C ILE A 186 -28.62 28.35 -11.63
N HIS A 187 -28.31 29.12 -12.67
CA HIS A 187 -27.31 30.18 -12.61
C HIS A 187 -27.80 31.35 -11.76
N LYS A 188 -26.92 31.88 -10.90
CA LYS A 188 -27.12 33.07 -10.05
C LYS A 188 -25.99 34.07 -10.29
N GLU A 189 -26.13 35.29 -9.79
CA GLU A 189 -25.09 36.33 -9.94
C GLU A 189 -23.74 35.92 -9.34
N ASP A 190 -23.74 35.22 -8.20
CA ASP A 190 -22.52 34.76 -7.50
C ASP A 190 -22.17 33.28 -7.73
N GLY A 191 -22.79 32.60 -8.71
CA GLY A 191 -22.48 31.19 -8.99
C GLY A 191 -23.68 30.41 -9.52
N PHE A 192 -23.90 29.21 -9.00
CA PHE A 192 -25.02 28.37 -9.40
C PHE A 192 -25.55 27.54 -8.23
N VAL A 193 -26.80 27.11 -8.35
CA VAL A 193 -27.46 26.22 -7.38
C VAL A 193 -27.82 24.92 -8.06
N VAL A 194 -27.47 23.81 -7.40
CA VAL A 194 -27.95 22.47 -7.73
C VAL A 194 -29.20 22.22 -6.87
N PRO A 195 -30.38 22.04 -7.47
CA PRO A 195 -31.65 21.86 -6.75
C PRO A 195 -31.69 20.63 -5.82
#